data_AF-A0A917DDD6-F1
#
_entry.id   AF-A0A917DDD6-F1
#
_cell.length_a   1.000
_cell.length_b   1.000
_cell.length_c   1.000
_cell.angle_alpha   90.00
_cell.angle_beta   90.00
_cell.angle_gamma   90.00
#
_symmetry.space_group_name_H-M   'P 1'
#
loop_
_entity.id
_entity.type
_entity.pdbx_description
1 polymer ?
#
loop_
_entity_poly.entity_id
_entity_poly.type
_entity_poly.pdbx_seq_one_letter_code
_entity_poly.pdbx_strand_id
1 'polypeptide(L)'
;MTRELKKLILQMINKLFNFFNFNKKNETKIINLDCLVNCLGYSINSDEFKNTIKYLNCSNLDESWNIRNKEETFRISFHYKSDHENRIATPKGVTTSKDDEPIVYYISFKDLVEFENLTPNLKLPYSLKANDSKKEVHRKIGLKPYYKQKIYLPEMKEGSLESFDCPNFEVESWYDENDCLYKLLFGKITMEERGKMEFDKKIKEQLKYIQPEFVERVKQLKNEIPDLTFGSDTNKILANKIENELAVFVENCTKYTKSRNPKAIINSVKNVVEKINDINCEGIGLIETIEREAICEFIDEVLKSTGLQNINEIDITEEWREW
;
A
#
# COMPACT_ATOMS: atom_id res chain seq x y z
N MET A 1 -33.46 -64.91 1.24
CA MET A 1 -32.74 -63.77 0.61
C MET A 1 -32.39 -64.17 -0.82
N THR A 2 -32.91 -63.48 -1.83
CA THR A 2 -32.75 -63.86 -3.24
C THR A 2 -31.31 -63.62 -3.72
N ARG A 3 -30.87 -64.38 -4.72
CA ARG A 3 -29.51 -64.29 -5.30
C ARG A 3 -29.19 -62.88 -5.81
N GLU A 4 -30.21 -62.18 -6.32
CA GLU A 4 -30.12 -60.77 -6.74
C GLU A 4 -29.88 -59.81 -5.57
N LEU A 5 -30.56 -60.00 -4.43
CA LEU A 5 -30.36 -59.12 -3.26
C LEU A 5 -28.95 -59.26 -2.68
N LYS A 6 -28.38 -60.47 -2.67
CA LYS A 6 -26.97 -60.68 -2.28
C LYS A 6 -25.99 -59.98 -3.22
N LYS A 7 -26.28 -59.97 -4.53
CA LYS A 7 -25.44 -59.32 -5.54
C LYS A 7 -25.47 -57.80 -5.38
N LEU A 8 -26.64 -57.23 -5.09
CA LEU A 8 -26.82 -55.80 -4.83
C LEU A 8 -26.07 -55.35 -3.55
N ILE A 9 -26.18 -56.12 -2.47
CA ILE A 9 -25.49 -55.86 -1.21
C ILE A 9 -23.97 -55.92 -1.41
N LEU A 10 -23.46 -56.91 -2.15
CA LEU A 10 -22.02 -57.03 -2.42
C LEU A 10 -21.50 -55.86 -3.27
N GLN A 11 -22.29 -55.38 -4.24
CA GLN A 11 -21.96 -54.19 -5.03
C GLN A 11 -21.95 -52.90 -4.19
N MET A 12 -22.88 -52.76 -3.25
CA MET A 12 -22.89 -51.63 -2.32
C MET A 12 -21.71 -51.67 -1.35
N ILE A 13 -21.38 -52.85 -0.80
CA ILE A 13 -20.20 -53.02 0.06
C ILE A 13 -18.92 -52.70 -0.71
N ASN A 14 -18.77 -53.18 -1.94
CA ASN A 14 -17.60 -52.86 -2.76
C ASN A 14 -17.52 -51.38 -3.15
N LYS A 15 -18.65 -50.71 -3.40
CA LYS A 15 -18.67 -49.25 -3.61
C LYS A 15 -18.27 -48.48 -2.35
N LEU A 16 -18.77 -48.88 -1.18
CA LEU A 16 -18.39 -48.30 0.11
C LEU A 16 -16.91 -48.55 0.41
N PHE A 17 -16.42 -49.78 0.19
CA PHE A 17 -15.02 -50.13 0.41
C PHE A 17 -14.08 -49.37 -0.53
N ASN A 18 -14.46 -49.17 -1.79
CA ASN A 18 -13.72 -48.33 -2.73
C ASN A 18 -13.79 -46.84 -2.37
N PHE A 19 -14.91 -46.33 -1.87
CA PHE A 19 -15.04 -44.97 -1.37
C PHE A 19 -14.14 -44.72 -0.15
N PHE A 20 -14.10 -45.66 0.80
CA PHE A 20 -13.22 -45.58 1.97
C PHE A 20 -11.74 -45.81 1.63
N ASN A 21 -11.41 -46.66 0.65
CA ASN A 21 -10.03 -46.87 0.21
C ASN A 21 -9.49 -45.75 -0.68
N PHE A 22 -10.34 -45.04 -1.43
CA PHE A 22 -9.95 -43.83 -2.14
C PHE A 22 -9.56 -42.71 -1.15
N ASN A 23 -10.26 -42.62 -0.01
CA ASN A 23 -9.92 -41.68 1.07
C ASN A 23 -8.72 -42.12 1.93
N LYS A 24 -8.37 -43.42 1.98
CA LYS A 24 -7.23 -43.92 2.78
C LYS A 24 -5.87 -43.86 2.10
N LYS A 25 -5.80 -43.62 0.78
CA LYS A 25 -4.54 -43.57 0.01
C LYS A 25 -3.95 -42.18 -0.20
N ASN A 26 -4.63 -41.14 0.27
CA ASN A 26 -4.04 -39.82 0.40
C ASN A 26 -3.37 -39.75 1.77
N GLU A 27 -2.10 -40.11 1.86
CA GLU A 27 -1.25 -39.45 2.86
C GLU A 27 -1.48 -37.95 2.67
N THR A 28 -2.07 -37.29 3.66
CA THR A 28 -2.49 -35.90 3.55
C THR A 28 -1.25 -35.02 3.48
N LYS A 29 -0.71 -34.89 2.28
CA LYS A 29 0.44 -34.07 1.99
C LYS A 29 0.06 -32.63 2.32
N ILE A 30 0.69 -32.08 3.35
CA ILE A 30 0.58 -30.66 3.67
C ILE A 30 1.08 -29.89 2.44
N ILE A 31 0.25 -28.99 1.92
CA ILE A 31 0.60 -28.12 0.79
C ILE A 31 0.90 -26.75 1.36
N ASN A 32 2.10 -26.25 1.07
CA ASN A 32 2.52 -24.92 1.48
C ASN A 32 2.13 -23.90 0.39
N LEU A 33 1.43 -22.84 0.77
CA LEU A 33 1.01 -21.76 -0.12
C LEU A 33 2.10 -20.72 -0.40
N ASP A 34 3.32 -20.91 0.11
CA ASP A 34 4.49 -20.11 -0.28
C ASP A 34 4.67 -20.10 -1.81
N CYS A 35 4.43 -21.22 -2.49
CA CYS A 35 4.50 -21.29 -3.96
C CYS A 35 3.44 -20.43 -4.65
N LEU A 36 2.25 -20.30 -4.05
CA LEU A 36 1.17 -19.47 -4.56
C LEU A 36 1.53 -17.99 -4.50
N VAL A 37 2.07 -17.53 -3.37
CA VAL A 37 2.50 -16.13 -3.22
C VAL A 37 3.72 -15.83 -4.11
N ASN A 38 4.55 -16.83 -4.41
CA ASN A 38 5.62 -16.68 -5.40
C ASN A 38 5.11 -16.47 -6.83
N CYS A 39 3.84 -16.74 -7.11
CA CYS A 39 3.22 -16.43 -8.40
C CYS A 39 2.80 -14.95 -8.53
N LEU A 40 2.93 -14.12 -7.49
CA LEU A 40 2.69 -12.68 -7.63
C LEU A 40 3.59 -12.07 -8.72
N GLY A 41 2.96 -11.40 -9.69
CA GLY A 41 3.61 -10.85 -10.88
C GLY A 41 3.79 -11.84 -12.04
N TYR A 42 3.31 -13.09 -11.93
CA TYR A 42 3.31 -14.03 -13.05
C TYR A 42 2.06 -13.88 -13.92
N SER A 43 2.21 -14.16 -15.21
CA SER A 43 1.08 -14.34 -16.13
C SER A 43 0.25 -15.57 -15.75
N ILE A 44 -1.07 -15.46 -15.91
CA ILE A 44 -2.00 -16.59 -15.82
C ILE A 44 -1.64 -17.73 -16.78
N ASN A 45 -0.96 -17.41 -17.88
CA ASN A 45 -0.58 -18.38 -18.90
C ASN A 45 0.73 -19.12 -18.58
N SER A 46 1.49 -18.66 -17.59
CA SER A 46 2.75 -19.28 -17.18
C SER A 46 2.56 -20.70 -16.65
N ASP A 47 3.52 -21.58 -16.94
CA ASP A 47 3.52 -22.93 -16.39
C ASP A 47 3.66 -22.90 -14.86
N GLU A 48 4.41 -21.95 -14.32
CA GLU A 48 4.56 -21.73 -12.88
C GLU A 48 3.21 -21.49 -12.21
N PHE A 49 2.38 -20.60 -12.76
CA PHE A 49 1.04 -20.33 -12.21
C PHE A 49 0.11 -21.55 -12.36
N LYS A 50 0.05 -22.13 -13.57
CA LYS A 50 -0.82 -23.29 -13.87
C LYS A 50 -0.49 -24.50 -12.99
N ASN A 51 0.79 -24.77 -12.77
CA ASN A 51 1.24 -25.84 -11.89
C ASN A 51 0.88 -25.58 -10.43
N THR A 52 0.88 -24.33 -10.00
CA THR A 52 0.58 -23.92 -8.62
C THR A 52 -0.92 -23.96 -8.31
N ILE A 53 -1.78 -23.58 -9.26
CA ILE A 53 -3.23 -23.43 -9.01
C ILE A 53 -4.03 -24.76 -9.05
N LYS A 54 -3.43 -25.84 -9.56
CA LYS A 54 -4.10 -27.13 -9.84
C LYS A 54 -4.82 -27.76 -8.63
N TYR A 55 -4.52 -27.33 -7.41
CA TYR A 55 -5.03 -27.91 -6.17
C TYR A 55 -6.13 -27.10 -5.46
N LEU A 56 -6.40 -25.87 -5.87
CA LEU A 56 -7.28 -24.96 -5.12
C LEU A 56 -8.76 -25.00 -5.51
N ASN A 57 -9.16 -25.92 -6.40
CA ASN A 57 -10.54 -26.09 -6.88
C ASN A 57 -11.23 -24.74 -7.21
N CYS A 58 -10.52 -23.87 -7.92
CA CYS A 58 -10.99 -22.54 -8.24
C CYS A 58 -11.80 -22.51 -9.54
N SER A 59 -12.59 -21.44 -9.70
CA SER A 59 -13.27 -21.10 -10.95
C SER A 59 -12.27 -20.76 -12.06
N ASN A 60 -12.78 -20.66 -13.29
CA ASN A 60 -12.07 -19.94 -14.34
C ASN A 60 -12.00 -18.43 -14.01
N LEU A 61 -11.15 -17.72 -14.74
CA LEU A 61 -11.07 -16.25 -14.68
C LEU A 61 -12.44 -15.64 -15.01
N ASP A 62 -12.97 -14.85 -14.08
CA ASP A 62 -14.23 -14.12 -14.26
C ASP A 62 -14.02 -12.80 -15.02
N GLU A 63 -15.13 -12.18 -15.46
CA GLU A 63 -15.12 -10.90 -16.18
C GLU A 63 -14.55 -9.74 -15.34
N SER A 64 -14.50 -9.91 -14.03
CA SER A 64 -13.91 -8.95 -13.08
C SER A 64 -12.43 -9.20 -12.83
N TRP A 65 -11.77 -10.05 -13.64
CA TRP A 65 -10.35 -10.39 -13.52
C TRP A 65 -9.99 -11.07 -12.20
N ASN A 66 -10.85 -12.00 -11.76
CA ASN A 66 -10.58 -12.80 -10.57
C ASN A 66 -10.75 -14.30 -10.83
N ILE A 67 -9.99 -15.07 -10.07
CA ILE A 67 -10.22 -16.49 -9.83
C ILE A 67 -10.63 -16.64 -8.37
N ARG A 68 -11.70 -17.40 -8.11
CA ARG A 68 -12.22 -17.61 -6.74
C ARG A 68 -12.44 -19.09 -6.46
N ASN A 69 -12.37 -19.48 -5.19
CA ASN A 69 -13.00 -20.75 -4.81
C ASN A 69 -14.53 -20.58 -4.79
N LYS A 70 -15.24 -21.71 -4.81
CA LYS A 70 -16.72 -21.73 -4.89
C LYS A 70 -17.39 -21.02 -3.70
N GLU A 71 -16.75 -21.05 -2.55
CA GLU A 71 -17.22 -20.48 -1.28
C GLU A 71 -16.77 -19.03 -1.09
N GLU A 72 -16.07 -18.45 -2.07
CA GLU A 72 -15.56 -17.07 -2.10
C GLU A 72 -14.64 -16.66 -0.92
N THR A 73 -14.17 -17.61 -0.12
CA THR A 73 -13.21 -17.37 0.96
C THR A 73 -11.80 -17.06 0.47
N PHE A 74 -11.49 -17.43 -0.78
CA PHE A 74 -10.21 -17.26 -1.45
C PHE A 74 -10.39 -16.58 -2.81
N ARG A 75 -9.49 -15.65 -3.13
CA ARG A 75 -9.48 -14.94 -4.41
C ARG A 75 -8.06 -14.62 -4.88
N ILE A 76 -7.81 -14.83 -6.17
CA ILE A 76 -6.67 -14.29 -6.90
C ILE A 76 -7.17 -13.23 -7.85
N SER A 77 -6.56 -12.05 -7.82
CA SER A 77 -6.93 -10.93 -8.68
C SER A 77 -5.80 -10.62 -9.64
N PHE A 78 -6.19 -10.19 -10.84
CA PHE A 78 -5.28 -9.94 -11.95
C PHE A 78 -5.35 -8.49 -12.40
N HIS A 79 -4.22 -7.98 -12.87
CA HIS A 79 -4.13 -6.75 -13.64
C HIS A 79 -3.77 -7.06 -15.09
N TYR A 80 -4.01 -6.09 -15.96
CA TYR A 80 -3.35 -6.06 -17.25
C TYR A 80 -1.82 -6.04 -17.08
N LYS A 81 -1.10 -6.67 -18.00
CA LYS A 81 0.36 -6.66 -18.08
C LYS A 81 0.89 -5.23 -18.14
N SER A 82 0.27 -4.39 -18.97
CA SER A 82 0.62 -2.97 -19.10
C SER A 82 0.49 -2.22 -17.77
N ASP A 83 -0.63 -2.40 -17.05
CA ASP A 83 -0.85 -1.81 -15.72
C ASP A 83 0.18 -2.30 -14.70
N HIS A 84 0.52 -3.59 -14.74
CA HIS A 84 1.52 -4.17 -13.84
C HIS A 84 2.92 -3.59 -14.10
N GLU A 85 3.31 -3.43 -15.37
CA GLU A 85 4.57 -2.80 -15.78
C GLU A 85 4.66 -1.35 -15.30
N ASN A 86 3.59 -0.58 -15.48
CA ASN A 86 3.53 0.83 -15.14
C ASN A 86 3.52 1.07 -13.62
N ARG A 87 2.89 0.18 -12.85
CA ARG A 87 2.61 0.44 -11.43
C ARG A 87 3.46 -0.36 -10.47
N ILE A 88 4.06 -1.47 -10.89
CA ILE A 88 4.65 -2.46 -9.96
C ILE A 88 6.06 -2.83 -10.39
N ALA A 89 6.20 -3.59 -11.48
CA ALA A 89 7.48 -4.11 -11.97
C ALA A 89 7.30 -4.80 -13.31
N THR A 90 8.40 -5.25 -13.93
CA THR A 90 8.34 -6.15 -15.08
C THR A 90 7.64 -7.49 -14.73
N PRO A 91 6.58 -7.88 -15.45
CA PRO A 91 5.87 -9.14 -15.26
C PRO A 91 6.75 -10.36 -15.56
N LYS A 92 6.38 -11.50 -14.97
CA LYS A 92 7.09 -12.77 -15.08
C LYS A 92 6.26 -13.80 -15.84
N GLY A 93 6.92 -14.77 -16.49
CA GLY A 93 6.26 -15.89 -17.15
C GLY A 93 5.29 -15.50 -18.28
N VAL A 94 5.45 -14.30 -18.84
CA VAL A 94 4.66 -13.81 -19.98
C VAL A 94 4.95 -14.68 -21.20
N THR A 95 3.91 -15.15 -21.87
CA THR A 95 4.04 -16.10 -22.98
C THR A 95 3.95 -15.45 -24.36
N THR A 96 3.39 -14.24 -24.44
CA THR A 96 3.21 -13.48 -25.67
C THR A 96 3.67 -12.03 -25.48
N SER A 97 4.28 -11.47 -26.52
CA SER A 97 4.73 -10.08 -26.50
C SER A 97 3.67 -9.09 -27.00
N LYS A 98 2.52 -9.58 -27.50
CA LYS A 98 1.53 -8.78 -28.24
C LYS A 98 0.22 -8.57 -27.50
N ASP A 99 -0.13 -9.46 -26.58
CA ASP A 99 -1.40 -9.41 -25.85
C ASP A 99 -1.20 -8.91 -24.42
N ASP A 100 -2.18 -8.16 -23.91
CA ASP A 100 -2.17 -7.63 -22.55
C ASP A 100 -2.60 -8.74 -21.57
N GLU A 101 -1.67 -9.63 -21.28
CA GLU A 101 -1.92 -10.84 -20.49
C GLU A 101 -2.32 -10.52 -19.04
N PRO A 102 -3.25 -11.30 -18.44
CA PRO A 102 -3.55 -11.20 -17.02
C PRO A 102 -2.35 -11.55 -16.14
N ILE A 103 -1.90 -10.61 -15.33
CA ILE A 103 -0.81 -10.76 -14.37
C ILE A 103 -1.36 -10.81 -12.95
N VAL A 104 -0.94 -11.80 -12.17
CA VAL A 104 -1.37 -11.95 -10.77
C VAL A 104 -0.93 -10.73 -9.97
N TYR A 105 -1.90 -9.99 -9.42
CA TYR A 105 -1.68 -8.76 -8.67
C TYR A 105 -1.73 -8.99 -7.15
N TYR A 106 -2.79 -9.63 -6.65
CA TYR A 106 -2.88 -10.02 -5.25
C TYR A 106 -3.62 -11.35 -5.07
N ILE A 107 -3.39 -11.95 -3.91
CA ILE A 107 -4.06 -13.14 -3.42
C ILE A 107 -4.68 -12.79 -2.08
N SER A 108 -5.97 -13.02 -1.90
CA SER A 108 -6.71 -12.65 -0.69
C SER A 108 -7.49 -13.82 -0.11
N PHE A 109 -7.54 -13.84 1.23
CA PHE A 109 -8.27 -14.78 2.06
C PHE A 109 -9.25 -13.96 2.89
N LYS A 110 -10.52 -13.88 2.44
CA LYS A 110 -11.52 -12.96 2.98
C LYS A 110 -12.12 -13.41 4.29
N ASP A 111 -12.32 -14.71 4.44
CA ASP A 111 -12.73 -15.36 5.68
C ASP A 111 -11.71 -16.46 5.95
N LEU A 112 -10.75 -16.15 6.82
CA LEU A 112 -9.63 -17.04 7.10
C LEU A 112 -10.06 -18.29 7.87
N VAL A 113 -11.08 -18.16 8.74
CA VAL A 113 -11.61 -19.27 9.53
C VAL A 113 -12.29 -20.28 8.59
N GLU A 114 -13.18 -19.80 7.72
CA GLU A 114 -13.87 -20.66 6.77
C GLU A 114 -12.90 -21.27 5.76
N PHE A 115 -11.94 -20.49 5.26
CA PHE A 115 -10.88 -20.99 4.37
C PHE A 115 -10.10 -22.15 5.00
N GLU A 116 -9.62 -22.01 6.24
CA GLU A 116 -8.87 -23.06 6.94
C GLU A 116 -9.72 -24.32 7.18
N ASN A 117 -11.00 -24.15 7.53
CA ASN A 117 -11.92 -25.28 7.71
C ASN A 117 -12.15 -26.06 6.42
N LEU A 118 -12.26 -25.36 5.28
CA LEU A 118 -12.41 -25.98 3.96
C LEU A 118 -11.10 -26.60 3.45
N THR A 119 -9.96 -26.10 3.93
CA THR A 119 -8.63 -26.47 3.42
C THR A 119 -7.61 -26.80 4.52
N PRO A 120 -7.91 -27.76 5.43
CA PRO A 120 -7.13 -28.00 6.66
C PRO A 120 -5.68 -28.47 6.43
N ASN A 121 -5.32 -28.83 5.20
CA ASN A 121 -3.98 -29.28 4.83
C ASN A 121 -3.15 -28.19 4.15
N LEU A 122 -3.70 -26.99 3.96
CA LEU A 122 -2.99 -25.85 3.40
C LEU A 122 -2.31 -25.05 4.51
N LYS A 123 -1.04 -24.71 4.32
CA LYS A 123 -0.32 -23.79 5.20
C LYS A 123 -0.09 -22.46 4.49
N LEU A 124 -0.50 -21.38 5.13
CA LEU A 124 -0.25 -20.03 4.67
C LEU A 124 1.22 -19.62 4.89
N PRO A 125 1.73 -18.65 4.12
CA PRO A 125 3.04 -18.06 4.35
C PRO A 125 3.23 -17.59 5.79
N TYR A 126 4.45 -17.69 6.29
CA TYR A 126 4.82 -17.42 7.69
C TYR A 126 4.06 -18.29 8.71
N SER A 127 3.39 -19.36 8.28
CA SER A 127 2.51 -20.17 9.14
C SER A 127 1.44 -19.35 9.85
N LEU A 128 0.97 -18.27 9.22
CA LEU A 128 -0.16 -17.47 9.70
C LEU A 128 -1.42 -18.33 9.74
N LYS A 129 -2.31 -18.05 10.69
CA LYS A 129 -3.60 -18.72 10.80
C LYS A 129 -4.70 -17.82 11.35
N ALA A 130 -5.94 -18.22 11.11
CA ALA A 130 -7.10 -17.58 11.69
C ALA A 130 -6.99 -17.47 13.21
N ASN A 131 -7.44 -16.33 13.75
CA ASN A 131 -7.39 -15.98 15.16
C ASN A 131 -5.98 -15.86 15.76
N ASP A 132 -4.92 -15.81 14.95
CA ASP A 132 -3.64 -15.29 15.45
C ASP A 132 -3.85 -13.87 15.97
N SER A 133 -3.46 -13.62 17.23
CA SER A 133 -3.42 -12.25 17.76
C SER A 133 -2.41 -11.40 16.98
N LYS A 134 -2.58 -10.08 16.97
CA LYS A 134 -1.57 -9.13 16.43
C LYS A 134 -0.14 -9.46 16.87
N LYS A 135 0.06 -9.76 18.16
CA LYS A 135 1.37 -10.11 18.71
C LYS A 135 1.95 -11.36 18.05
N GLU A 136 1.12 -12.35 17.78
CA GLU A 136 1.53 -13.60 17.14
C GLU A 136 1.84 -13.38 15.65
N VAL A 137 1.03 -12.57 14.94
CA VAL A 137 1.32 -12.17 13.56
C VAL A 137 2.68 -11.47 13.47
N HIS A 138 2.96 -10.50 14.35
CA HIS A 138 4.25 -9.80 14.40
C HIS A 138 5.41 -10.77 14.66
N ARG A 139 5.22 -11.73 15.57
CA ARG A 139 6.22 -12.75 15.89
C ARG A 139 6.50 -13.67 14.70
N LYS A 140 5.47 -14.06 13.94
CA LYS A 140 5.57 -14.96 12.78
C LYS A 140 6.19 -14.29 11.57
N ILE A 141 5.78 -13.05 11.26
CA ILE A 141 6.34 -12.28 10.14
C ILE A 141 7.75 -11.78 10.48
N GLY A 142 8.00 -11.40 11.74
CA GLY A 142 9.31 -10.92 12.20
C GLY A 142 9.66 -9.51 11.75
N LEU A 143 8.70 -8.76 11.19
CA LEU A 143 8.85 -7.40 10.72
C LEU A 143 7.89 -6.45 11.44
N LYS A 144 8.23 -5.17 11.47
CA LYS A 144 7.29 -4.13 11.92
C LYS A 144 6.39 -3.73 10.75
N PRO A 145 5.09 -3.51 10.98
CA PRO A 145 4.22 -2.99 9.93
C PRO A 145 4.65 -1.56 9.55
N TYR A 146 4.63 -1.25 8.26
CA TYR A 146 4.90 0.10 7.75
C TYR A 146 3.63 0.96 7.69
N TYR A 147 2.46 0.30 7.64
CA TYR A 147 1.16 0.95 7.60
C TYR A 147 0.21 0.36 8.66
N LYS A 148 -0.61 1.23 9.25
CA LYS A 148 -1.65 0.85 10.21
C LYS A 148 -2.88 1.72 10.01
N GLN A 149 -4.05 1.13 10.09
CA GLN A 149 -5.31 1.85 9.99
C GLN A 149 -6.38 1.24 10.91
N LYS A 150 -7.23 2.08 11.49
CA LYS A 150 -8.51 1.63 12.04
C LYS A 150 -9.49 1.42 10.89
N ILE A 151 -10.23 0.33 10.93
CA ILE A 151 -11.24 0.00 9.91
C ILE A 151 -12.59 -0.23 10.59
N TYR A 152 -13.66 -0.03 9.84
CA TYR A 152 -15.01 -0.39 10.27
C TYR A 152 -15.38 -1.74 9.67
N LEU A 153 -15.71 -2.67 10.56
CA LEU A 153 -16.22 -3.99 10.22
C LEU A 153 -17.74 -3.89 9.99
N PRO A 154 -18.40 -4.96 9.48
CA PRO A 154 -19.85 -5.05 9.55
C PRO A 154 -20.38 -4.72 10.96
N GLU A 155 -21.58 -4.15 11.04
CA GLU A 155 -22.20 -3.73 12.31
C GLU A 155 -21.47 -2.59 13.05
N MET A 156 -20.65 -1.80 12.36
CA MET A 156 -19.92 -0.64 12.90
C MET A 156 -18.94 -0.98 14.03
N LYS A 157 -18.49 -2.23 14.11
CA LYS A 157 -17.43 -2.61 15.04
C LYS A 157 -16.09 -2.06 14.56
N GLU A 158 -15.25 -1.64 15.50
CA GLU A 158 -13.88 -1.21 15.18
C GLU A 158 -12.98 -2.43 15.03
N GLY A 159 -12.37 -2.55 13.86
CA GLY A 159 -11.26 -3.47 13.61
C GLY A 159 -9.99 -2.69 13.29
N SER A 160 -8.97 -3.41 12.82
CA SER A 160 -7.75 -2.75 12.33
C SER A 160 -7.09 -3.49 11.18
N LEU A 161 -6.26 -2.76 10.45
CA LEU A 161 -5.45 -3.23 9.34
C LEU A 161 -3.99 -2.89 9.61
N GLU A 162 -3.09 -3.85 9.37
CA GLU A 162 -1.65 -3.59 9.35
C GLU A 162 -1.00 -4.21 8.11
N SER A 163 -0.12 -3.44 7.44
CA SER A 163 0.62 -3.87 6.25
C SER A 163 2.11 -4.02 6.53
N PHE A 164 2.71 -5.09 6.00
CA PHE A 164 4.12 -5.46 6.19
C PHE A 164 4.83 -5.58 4.84
N ASP A 165 5.98 -4.92 4.72
CA ASP A 165 6.84 -4.99 3.55
C ASP A 165 7.79 -6.19 3.69
N CYS A 166 7.40 -7.32 3.11
CA CYS A 166 8.22 -8.53 3.11
C CYS A 166 9.11 -8.56 1.84
N PRO A 167 10.26 -9.26 1.83
CA PRO A 167 11.26 -9.14 0.76
C PRO A 167 10.75 -9.32 -0.69
N ASN A 168 9.66 -10.06 -0.90
CA ASN A 168 9.12 -10.37 -2.22
C ASN A 168 7.66 -9.97 -2.43
N PHE A 169 6.96 -9.53 -1.39
CA PHE A 169 5.52 -9.24 -1.43
C PHE A 169 5.13 -8.45 -0.19
N GLU A 170 3.99 -7.79 -0.22
CA GLU A 170 3.40 -7.24 0.99
C GLU A 170 2.44 -8.24 1.63
N VAL A 171 2.29 -8.12 2.95
CA VAL A 171 1.22 -8.81 3.69
C VAL A 171 0.33 -7.75 4.30
N GLU A 172 -0.95 -7.76 3.95
CA GLU A 172 -1.97 -7.03 4.69
C GLU A 172 -2.71 -7.98 5.63
N SER A 173 -2.78 -7.59 6.89
CA SER A 173 -3.42 -8.33 7.96
C SER A 173 -4.59 -7.54 8.53
N TRP A 174 -5.78 -8.14 8.49
CA TRP A 174 -7.02 -7.55 8.94
C TRP A 174 -7.48 -8.22 10.23
N TYR A 175 -7.72 -7.41 11.25
CA TYR A 175 -8.05 -7.83 12.61
C TYR A 175 -9.46 -7.42 13.01
N ASP A 176 -10.16 -8.30 13.72
CA ASP A 176 -11.49 -8.08 14.25
C ASP A 176 -11.48 -7.17 15.50
N GLU A 177 -12.62 -7.01 16.17
CA GLU A 177 -12.74 -6.22 17.41
C GLU A 177 -11.93 -6.77 18.60
N ASN A 178 -11.48 -8.03 18.51
CA ASN A 178 -10.70 -8.72 19.55
C ASN A 178 -9.20 -8.79 19.20
N ASP A 179 -8.76 -8.02 18.18
CA ASP A 179 -7.39 -8.05 17.65
C ASP A 179 -6.96 -9.43 17.11
N CYS A 180 -7.93 -10.22 16.65
CA CYS A 180 -7.73 -11.54 16.04
C CYS A 180 -7.71 -11.45 14.51
N LEU A 181 -6.73 -12.09 13.88
CA LEU A 181 -6.59 -12.13 12.42
C LEU A 181 -7.77 -12.89 11.79
N TYR A 182 -8.53 -12.21 10.92
CA TYR A 182 -9.69 -12.82 10.25
C TYR A 182 -9.61 -12.74 8.71
N LYS A 183 -8.76 -11.86 8.16
CA LYS A 183 -8.53 -11.72 6.72
C LYS A 183 -7.06 -11.42 6.43
N LEU A 184 -6.58 -11.96 5.31
CA LEU A 184 -5.22 -11.77 4.80
C LEU A 184 -5.23 -11.38 3.33
N LEU A 185 -4.27 -10.56 2.93
CA LEU A 185 -3.94 -10.32 1.53
C LEU A 185 -2.42 -10.34 1.33
N PHE A 186 -2.01 -10.94 0.22
CA PHE A 186 -0.62 -10.94 -0.25
C PHE A 186 -0.59 -10.23 -1.59
N GLY A 187 0.24 -9.20 -1.72
CA GLY A 187 0.26 -8.32 -2.88
C GLY A 187 1.67 -7.85 -3.23
N LYS A 188 1.74 -6.90 -4.16
CA LYS A 188 2.97 -6.20 -4.50
C LYS A 188 2.78 -4.73 -4.21
N ILE A 189 3.68 -4.18 -3.39
CA ILE A 189 3.80 -2.73 -3.18
C ILE A 189 4.00 -2.06 -4.54
N THR A 190 3.20 -1.05 -4.82
CA THR A 190 3.32 -0.26 -6.05
C THR A 190 4.59 0.60 -6.04
N MET A 191 5.05 1.02 -7.22
CA MET A 191 6.19 1.94 -7.35
C MET A 191 5.92 3.27 -6.62
N GLU A 192 4.68 3.75 -6.64
CA GLU A 192 4.26 4.96 -5.94
C GLU A 192 4.38 4.79 -4.42
N GLU A 193 3.83 3.72 -3.85
CA GLU A 193 3.93 3.44 -2.42
C GLU A 193 5.38 3.22 -1.98
N ARG A 194 6.16 2.51 -2.80
CA ARG A 194 7.60 2.34 -2.57
C ARG A 194 8.33 3.67 -2.57
N GLY A 195 8.03 4.55 -3.52
CA GLY A 195 8.55 5.92 -3.57
C GLY A 195 8.22 6.71 -2.30
N LYS A 196 6.97 6.64 -1.82
CA LYS A 196 6.55 7.27 -0.56
C LYS A 196 7.31 6.72 0.65
N MET A 197 7.50 5.40 0.73
CA MET A 197 8.25 4.75 1.82
C MET A 197 9.73 5.16 1.80
N GLU A 198 10.36 5.19 0.63
CA GLU A 198 11.74 5.62 0.44
C GLU A 198 11.90 7.11 0.78
N PHE A 199 10.95 7.95 0.38
CA PHE A 199 10.91 9.37 0.74
C PHE A 199 10.78 9.58 2.25
N ASP A 200 9.85 8.89 2.92
CA ASP A 200 9.70 8.93 4.37
C ASP A 200 10.98 8.46 5.09
N LYS A 201 11.69 7.48 4.53
CA LYS A 201 13.00 7.03 5.06
C LYS A 201 14.05 8.13 4.90
N LYS A 202 14.16 8.74 3.73
CA LYS A 202 15.06 9.88 3.48
C LYS A 202 14.78 11.01 4.47
N ILE A 203 13.51 11.39 4.69
CA ILE A 203 13.13 12.41 5.67
C ILE A 203 13.57 12.03 7.09
N LYS A 204 13.38 10.78 7.52
CA LYS A 204 13.83 10.34 8.86
C LYS A 204 15.34 10.46 9.03
N GLU A 205 16.12 10.19 7.99
CA GLU A 205 17.57 10.32 8.01
C GLU A 205 18.03 11.78 8.19
N GLN A 206 17.17 12.77 7.92
CA GLN A 206 17.48 14.20 8.00
C GLN A 206 17.47 14.74 9.42
N LEU A 207 16.91 13.98 10.37
CA LEU A 207 16.88 14.34 11.79
C LEU A 207 18.28 14.72 12.34
N LYS A 208 19.35 14.08 11.81
CA LYS A 208 20.73 14.35 12.22
C LYS A 208 21.25 15.73 11.76
N TYR A 209 20.65 16.31 10.73
CA TYR A 209 21.09 17.59 10.17
C TYR A 209 20.30 18.77 10.73
N ILE A 210 19.08 18.55 11.24
CA ILE A 210 18.31 19.63 11.89
C ILE A 210 18.83 19.83 13.31
N GLN A 211 19.33 21.03 13.57
CA GLN A 211 19.91 21.42 14.85
C GLN A 211 19.25 22.70 15.42
N PRO A 212 19.08 22.82 16.76
CA PRO A 212 18.42 23.97 17.38
C PRO A 212 19.06 25.34 17.09
N GLU A 213 20.36 25.39 16.80
CA GLU A 213 21.08 26.62 16.45
C GLU A 213 20.57 27.26 15.15
N PHE A 214 19.91 26.49 14.28
CA PHE A 214 19.32 27.01 13.04
C PHE A 214 18.00 27.76 13.26
N VAL A 215 17.40 27.67 14.45
CA VAL A 215 16.10 28.29 14.76
C VAL A 215 16.11 29.80 14.51
N GLU A 216 17.15 30.52 14.96
CA GLU A 216 17.21 31.97 14.75
C GLU A 216 17.44 32.33 13.28
N ARG A 217 18.19 31.52 12.53
CA ARG A 217 18.36 31.70 11.07
C ARG A 217 17.00 31.59 10.36
N VAL A 218 16.25 30.52 10.62
CA VAL A 218 14.93 30.31 10.01
C VAL A 218 13.99 31.47 10.36
N LYS A 219 13.99 31.90 11.63
CA LYS A 219 13.13 32.98 12.10
C LYS A 219 13.44 34.33 11.45
N GLN A 220 14.71 34.61 11.13
CA GLN A 220 15.12 35.85 10.48
C GLN A 220 14.57 35.99 9.05
N LEU A 221 14.33 34.88 8.35
CA LEU A 221 13.76 34.87 7.00
C LEU A 221 12.36 35.46 6.92
N LYS A 222 11.67 35.66 8.06
CA LYS A 222 10.41 36.42 8.07
C LYS A 222 10.59 37.85 7.55
N ASN A 223 11.80 38.42 7.66
CA ASN A 223 12.11 39.75 7.12
C ASN A 223 12.54 39.72 5.64
N GLU A 224 12.66 38.53 5.06
CA GLU A 224 13.12 38.28 3.69
C GLU A 224 11.99 37.71 2.81
N ILE A 225 10.74 37.74 3.31
CA ILE A 225 9.56 37.39 2.52
C ILE A 225 9.55 38.29 1.26
N PRO A 226 9.45 37.70 0.06
CA PRO A 226 9.51 38.48 -1.17
C PRO A 226 8.34 39.47 -1.23
N ASP A 227 8.63 40.68 -1.70
CA ASP A 227 7.60 41.65 -2.05
C ASP A 227 6.94 41.18 -3.35
N LEU A 228 5.68 40.77 -3.25
CA LEU A 228 4.91 40.24 -4.38
C LEU A 228 3.99 41.30 -4.99
N THR A 229 4.10 42.57 -4.60
CA THR A 229 3.18 43.65 -5.00
C THR A 229 3.41 44.19 -6.43
N PHE A 230 3.84 43.32 -7.36
CA PHE A 230 4.03 43.67 -8.75
C PHE A 230 2.68 44.02 -9.41
N GLY A 231 2.53 45.27 -9.90
CA GLY A 231 1.39 45.68 -10.73
C GLY A 231 0.23 46.38 -10.00
N SER A 232 -1.01 45.99 -10.34
CA SER A 232 -2.25 46.72 -10.00
C SER A 232 -2.65 46.65 -8.53
N ASP A 233 -3.58 47.51 -8.07
CA ASP A 233 -4.08 47.47 -6.69
C ASP A 233 -4.76 46.12 -6.33
N THR A 234 -5.27 45.38 -7.31
CA THR A 234 -5.84 44.05 -7.10
C THR A 234 -4.75 43.00 -6.82
N ASN A 235 -3.59 43.13 -7.47
CA ASN A 235 -2.42 42.27 -7.23
C ASN A 235 -1.85 42.47 -5.82
N LYS A 236 -2.01 43.67 -5.23
CA LYS A 236 -1.59 43.94 -3.84
C LYS A 236 -2.38 43.13 -2.82
N ILE A 237 -3.68 42.89 -3.05
CA ILE A 237 -4.50 42.09 -2.12
C ILE A 237 -4.04 40.63 -2.17
N LEU A 238 -3.81 40.10 -3.37
CA LEU A 238 -3.27 38.75 -3.59
C LEU A 238 -1.90 38.60 -2.92
N ALA A 239 -0.98 39.52 -3.19
CA ALA A 239 0.37 39.56 -2.61
C ALA A 239 0.34 39.49 -1.08
N ASN A 240 -0.45 40.36 -0.43
CA ASN A 240 -0.58 40.38 1.03
C ASN A 240 -1.09 39.04 1.59
N LYS A 241 -2.02 38.35 0.91
CA LYS A 241 -2.49 37.03 1.36
C LYS A 241 -1.37 35.99 1.29
N ILE A 242 -0.62 35.95 0.18
CA ILE A 242 0.50 35.03 0.00
C ILE A 242 1.61 35.32 1.02
N GLU A 243 1.98 36.58 1.22
CA GLU A 243 2.98 37.00 2.20
C GLU A 243 2.61 36.55 3.63
N ASN A 244 1.32 36.63 3.99
CA ASN A 244 0.84 36.13 5.29
C ASN A 244 1.02 34.60 5.42
N GLU A 245 0.69 33.83 4.38
CA GLU A 245 0.88 32.38 4.40
C GLU A 245 2.37 31.99 4.43
N LEU A 246 3.24 32.74 3.73
CA LEU A 246 4.69 32.58 3.82
C LEU A 246 5.22 32.89 5.23
N ALA A 247 4.68 33.91 5.91
CA ALA A 247 5.02 34.20 7.30
C ALA A 247 4.61 33.06 8.24
N VAL A 248 3.42 32.49 8.07
CA VAL A 248 2.95 31.31 8.83
C VAL A 248 3.85 30.10 8.56
N PHE A 249 4.27 29.91 7.31
CA PHE A 249 5.22 28.86 6.93
C PHE A 249 6.57 29.01 7.65
N VAL A 250 7.15 30.21 7.71
CA VAL A 250 8.40 30.48 8.46
C VAL A 250 8.21 30.18 9.96
N GLU A 251 7.09 30.57 10.56
CA GLU A 251 6.80 30.29 11.97
C GLU A 251 6.69 28.80 12.26
N ASN A 252 6.01 28.06 11.39
CA ASN A 252 5.94 26.60 11.45
C ASN A 252 7.33 25.96 11.31
N CYS A 253 8.12 26.37 10.32
CA CYS A 253 9.49 25.88 10.15
C CYS A 253 10.38 26.20 11.36
N THR A 254 10.24 27.38 11.97
CA THR A 254 10.94 27.76 13.21
C THR A 254 10.58 26.79 14.35
N LYS A 255 9.28 26.54 14.56
CA LYS A 255 8.78 25.59 15.56
C LYS A 255 9.27 24.17 15.32
N TYR A 256 9.25 23.71 14.07
CA TYR A 256 9.63 22.33 13.72
C TYR A 256 11.14 22.11 13.67
N THR A 257 11.91 23.16 13.37
CA THR A 257 13.38 23.18 13.56
C THR A 257 13.71 23.03 15.04
N LYS A 258 13.05 23.81 15.92
CA LYS A 258 13.24 23.73 17.38
C LYS A 258 12.90 22.35 17.95
N SER A 259 11.85 21.71 17.46
CA SER A 259 11.44 20.36 17.88
C SER A 259 12.11 19.23 17.09
N ARG A 260 13.05 19.57 16.18
CA ARG A 260 13.80 18.64 15.33
C ARG A 260 12.89 17.64 14.61
N ASN A 261 11.86 18.17 13.94
CA ASN A 261 10.85 17.35 13.26
C ASN A 261 10.91 17.54 11.73
N PRO A 262 11.78 16.79 11.02
CA PRO A 262 11.92 16.92 9.56
C PRO A 262 10.61 16.69 8.82
N LYS A 263 9.81 15.71 9.25
CA LYS A 263 8.52 15.41 8.61
C LYS A 263 7.54 16.58 8.72
N ALA A 264 7.51 17.27 9.86
CA ALA A 264 6.66 18.44 10.02
C ALA A 264 7.15 19.66 9.21
N ILE A 265 8.47 19.81 9.02
CA ILE A 265 9.03 20.83 8.13
C ILE A 265 8.57 20.57 6.69
N ILE A 266 8.76 19.35 6.18
CA ILE A 266 8.31 18.99 4.81
C ILE A 266 6.80 19.14 4.65
N ASN A 267 6.00 18.70 5.62
CA ASN A 267 4.55 18.89 5.57
C ASN A 267 4.14 20.38 5.58
N SER A 268 4.98 21.27 6.15
CA SER A 268 4.70 22.72 6.11
C SER A 268 4.82 23.28 4.69
N VAL A 269 5.67 22.68 3.84
CA VAL A 269 5.78 23.01 2.41
C VAL A 269 4.48 22.70 1.70
N LYS A 270 3.99 21.47 1.84
CA LYS A 270 2.72 21.05 1.27
C LYS A 270 1.59 22.01 1.67
N ASN A 271 1.48 22.29 2.98
CA ASN A 271 0.43 23.14 3.50
C ASN A 271 0.48 24.57 2.92
N VAL A 272 1.67 25.17 2.81
CA VAL A 272 1.77 26.55 2.26
C VAL A 272 1.48 26.56 0.76
N VAL A 273 1.92 25.56 0.01
CA VAL A 273 1.62 25.46 -1.43
C VAL A 273 0.12 25.28 -1.67
N GLU A 274 -0.55 24.38 -0.94
CA GLU A 274 -2.00 24.19 -1.04
C GLU A 274 -2.77 25.46 -0.67
N LYS A 275 -2.31 26.20 0.36
CA LYS A 275 -2.89 27.51 0.73
C LYS A 275 -2.73 28.56 -0.37
N ILE A 276 -1.58 28.57 -1.05
CA ILE A 276 -1.35 29.46 -2.19
C ILE A 276 -2.21 29.04 -3.39
N ASN A 277 -2.40 27.73 -3.65
CA ASN A 277 -3.36 27.25 -4.66
C ASN A 277 -4.78 27.78 -4.37
N ASP A 278 -5.24 27.65 -3.12
CA ASP A 278 -6.55 28.18 -2.69
C ASP A 278 -6.65 29.67 -3.00
N ILE A 279 -5.63 30.46 -2.61
CA ILE A 279 -5.59 31.91 -2.83
C ILE A 279 -5.60 32.28 -4.33
N ASN A 280 -4.85 31.56 -5.17
CA ASN A 280 -4.83 31.78 -6.61
C ASN A 280 -6.19 31.45 -7.25
N CYS A 281 -6.89 30.44 -6.74
CA CYS A 281 -8.22 30.04 -7.23
C CYS A 281 -9.35 31.03 -6.88
N GLU A 282 -9.15 31.92 -5.90
CA GLU A 282 -10.14 32.94 -5.54
C GLU A 282 -10.36 34.00 -6.64
N GLY A 283 -9.56 33.99 -7.72
CA GLY A 283 -9.74 34.86 -8.89
C GLY A 283 -9.45 36.34 -8.60
N ILE A 284 -8.71 36.63 -7.52
CA ILE A 284 -8.30 37.98 -7.10
C ILE A 284 -7.15 38.50 -7.98
N GLY A 285 -6.40 37.61 -8.63
CA GLY A 285 -5.30 37.89 -9.55
C GLY A 285 -4.70 36.56 -10.01
N LEU A 286 -3.63 36.60 -10.80
CA LEU A 286 -2.88 35.42 -11.20
C LEU A 286 -1.47 35.52 -10.62
N ILE A 287 -0.97 34.42 -10.07
CA ILE A 287 0.46 34.27 -9.79
C ILE A 287 1.14 34.08 -11.15
N GLU A 288 1.92 35.07 -11.59
CA GLU A 288 2.67 34.97 -12.83
C GLU A 288 4.05 34.34 -12.57
N THR A 289 4.84 34.19 -13.64
CA THR A 289 6.12 33.47 -13.58
C THR A 289 7.09 34.06 -12.56
N ILE A 290 7.12 35.39 -12.41
CA ILE A 290 8.06 36.08 -11.50
C ILE A 290 7.67 35.85 -10.04
N GLU A 291 6.39 36.03 -9.70
CA GLU A 291 5.89 35.74 -8.35
C GLU A 291 6.11 34.28 -8.01
N ARG A 292 5.86 33.40 -8.98
CA ARG A 292 6.09 31.97 -8.82
C ARG A 292 7.54 31.66 -8.46
N GLU A 293 8.50 32.15 -9.23
CA GLU A 293 9.91 31.93 -8.97
C GLU A 293 10.31 32.46 -7.59
N ALA A 294 9.88 33.67 -7.23
CA ALA A 294 10.17 34.28 -5.93
C ALA A 294 9.59 33.46 -4.75
N ILE A 295 8.35 32.97 -4.86
CA ILE A 295 7.73 32.12 -3.83
C ILE A 295 8.52 30.82 -3.66
N CYS A 296 8.90 30.18 -4.76
CA CYS A 296 9.57 28.88 -4.74
C CYS A 296 10.99 28.99 -4.19
N GLU A 297 11.74 30.01 -4.61
CA GLU A 297 13.06 30.33 -4.09
C GLU A 297 13.03 30.62 -2.59
N PHE A 298 12.03 31.39 -2.13
CA PHE A 298 11.86 31.67 -0.72
C PHE A 298 11.55 30.42 0.10
N ILE A 299 10.64 29.56 -0.37
CA ILE A 299 10.33 28.28 0.30
C ILE A 299 11.60 27.40 0.39
N ASP A 300 12.37 27.32 -0.69
CA ASP A 300 13.62 26.55 -0.72
C ASP A 300 14.68 27.11 0.26
N GLU A 301 14.84 28.43 0.35
CA GLU A 301 15.79 29.04 1.29
C GLU A 301 15.37 28.80 2.76
N VAL A 302 14.07 28.84 3.06
CA VAL A 302 13.57 28.47 4.39
C VAL A 302 13.92 27.03 4.72
N LEU A 303 13.71 26.10 3.79
CA LEU A 303 14.05 24.69 3.99
C LEU A 303 15.54 24.46 4.21
N LYS A 304 16.40 25.05 3.36
CA LYS A 304 17.86 25.02 3.53
C LYS A 304 18.28 25.57 4.89
N SER A 305 17.63 26.65 5.31
CA SER A 305 17.88 27.28 6.61
C SER A 305 17.50 26.43 7.81
N THR A 306 16.60 25.44 7.66
CA THR A 306 16.30 24.46 8.73
C THR A 306 17.41 23.40 8.93
N GLY A 307 18.39 23.34 8.02
CA GLY A 307 19.47 22.36 8.02
C GLY A 307 19.17 21.07 7.27
N LEU A 308 18.02 20.96 6.58
CA LEU A 308 17.76 19.84 5.68
C LEU A 308 18.82 19.79 4.56
N GLN A 309 19.31 18.59 4.22
CA GLN A 309 20.31 18.36 3.19
C GLN A 309 19.77 17.51 2.06
N ASN A 310 20.04 17.89 0.81
CA ASN A 310 19.81 17.08 -0.39
C ASN A 310 18.36 16.56 -0.54
N ILE A 311 17.38 17.21 0.09
CA ILE A 311 15.95 16.93 -0.14
C ILE A 311 15.44 17.78 -1.30
N ASN A 312 16.06 18.94 -1.53
CA ASN A 312 15.64 19.94 -2.49
C ASN A 312 16.48 19.88 -3.78
N GLU A 313 17.05 18.70 -4.11
CA GLU A 313 17.73 18.50 -5.41
C GLU A 313 16.74 18.60 -6.59
N ILE A 314 15.44 18.50 -6.29
CA ILE A 314 14.30 18.76 -7.16
C ILE A 314 13.42 19.77 -6.43
N ASP A 315 12.72 20.61 -7.18
CA ASP A 315 11.71 21.53 -6.67
C ASP A 315 10.61 20.77 -5.91
N ILE A 316 10.70 20.76 -4.58
CA ILE A 316 9.78 20.02 -3.72
C ILE A 316 8.35 20.58 -3.76
N THR A 317 8.18 21.82 -4.21
CA THR A 317 6.85 22.42 -4.31
C THR A 317 6.11 21.99 -5.58
N GLU A 318 6.81 21.46 -6.59
CA GLU A 318 6.25 21.03 -7.87
C GLU A 318 5.16 19.97 -7.72
N GLU A 319 5.28 19.05 -6.75
CA GLU A 319 4.29 17.99 -6.52
C GLU A 319 2.89 18.52 -6.17
N TRP A 320 2.81 19.68 -5.50
CA TRP A 320 1.55 20.22 -4.98
C TRP A 320 1.11 21.51 -5.65
N ARG A 321 1.91 22.08 -6.56
CA ARG A 321 1.62 23.37 -7.18
C ARG A 321 0.59 23.25 -8.28
N GLU A 322 -0.41 24.14 -8.27
CA GLU A 322 -1.45 24.24 -9.32
C GLU A 322 -1.46 25.59 -10.05
N TRP A 323 -0.57 26.52 -9.66
CA TRP A 323 -0.45 27.89 -10.20
C TRP A 323 0.80 28.12 -11.05
#